data_AF-A0A953QIV9-F1
#
_entry.id   AF-A0A953QIV9-F1
#
_cell.length_a   1.000
_cell.length_b   1.000
_cell.length_c   1.000
_cell.angle_alpha   90.00
_cell.angle_beta   90.00
_cell.angle_gamma   90.00
#
_symmetry.space_group_name_H-M   'P 1'
#
loop_
_entity.id
_entity.type
_entity.pdbx_description
1 polymer ?
#
loop_
_entity_poly.entity_id
_entity_poly.type
_entity_poly.pdbx_seq_one_letter_code
_entity_poly.pdbx_strand_id
1 'polypeptide(L)'
;MEPEAASIEEHLLVCEQCQDTLGDIDEYILLMKAATREQAPLPALVRPKRRLAPYVAAGTIAAGVAVAALLPSVRPVRPAETVELQSLRGVEMPRIHADHPADLRITVPDLPDAPYRVEVVDGSGGTVWSGRAVASGRRIRVLEPKALRAGTYWVRLYSEKGELLREFGLESS
;
A
#
# COMPACT_ATOMS: atom_id res chain seq x y z
N MET A 1 3.79 37.54 -7.39
CA MET A 1 3.31 36.94 -6.13
C MET A 1 4.56 36.55 -5.39
N GLU A 2 5.26 37.55 -4.83
CA GLU A 2 6.66 37.47 -4.35
C GLU A 2 6.88 37.87 -2.86
N PRO A 3 5.94 38.49 -2.11
CA PRO A 3 6.30 39.03 -0.78
C PRO A 3 6.39 37.96 0.32
N GLU A 4 5.72 36.82 0.13
CA GLU A 4 5.66 35.75 1.13
C GLU A 4 6.93 34.89 1.13
N ALA A 5 7.52 34.66 -0.05
CA ALA A 5 8.79 33.92 -0.19
C ALA A 5 9.96 34.68 0.44
N ALA A 6 10.05 35.99 0.24
CA ALA A 6 11.11 36.81 0.83
C ALA A 6 11.09 36.77 2.38
N SER A 7 9.89 36.80 2.98
CA SER A 7 9.75 36.69 4.44
C SER A 7 10.19 35.32 4.98
N ILE A 8 10.00 34.25 4.22
CA ILE A 8 10.41 32.90 4.60
C ILE A 8 11.92 32.75 4.46
N GLU A 9 12.52 33.28 3.39
CA GLU A 9 13.97 33.28 3.18
C GLU A 9 14.71 34.03 4.30
N GLU A 10 14.22 35.21 4.70
CA GLU A 10 14.80 35.96 5.81
C GLU A 10 14.75 35.20 7.14
N HIS A 11 13.63 34.53 7.42
CA HIS A 11 13.51 33.70 8.62
C HIS A 11 14.48 32.51 8.58
N LEU A 12 14.58 31.86 7.42
CA LEU A 12 15.40 30.68 7.19
C LEU A 12 16.89 31.00 7.34
N LEU A 13 17.33 32.20 6.98
CA LEU A 13 18.70 32.67 7.18
C LEU A 13 19.09 32.86 8.66
N VAL A 14 18.11 33.05 9.56
CA VAL A 14 18.36 33.39 10.96
C VAL A 14 18.01 32.23 11.92
N CYS A 15 17.12 31.33 11.51
CA CYS A 15 16.63 30.24 12.34
C CYS A 15 17.42 28.93 12.08
N GLU A 16 18.29 28.54 13.01
CA GLU A 16 19.08 27.29 12.93
C GLU A 16 18.19 26.06 12.76
N GLN A 17 17.07 25.98 13.49
CA GLN A 17 16.14 24.85 13.39
C GLN A 17 15.53 24.69 11.98
N CYS A 18 15.26 25.80 11.28
CA CYS A 18 14.77 25.77 9.91
C CYS A 18 15.86 25.33 8.93
N GLN A 19 17.12 25.69 9.18
CA GLN A 19 18.26 25.25 8.36
C GLN A 19 18.53 23.76 8.55
N ASP A 20 18.48 23.26 9.79
CA ASP A 20 18.63 21.84 10.10
C ASP A 20 17.54 21.01 9.39
N THR A 21 16.29 21.45 9.50
CA THR A 21 15.15 20.78 8.83
C THR A 21 15.32 20.74 7.31
N LEU A 22 15.85 21.80 6.69
CA LEU A 22 16.15 21.78 5.26
C LEU A 22 17.30 20.82 4.92
N GLY A 23 18.34 20.78 5.74
CA GLY A 23 19.44 19.84 5.59
C GLY A 23 18.94 18.39 5.56
N ASP A 24 18.05 18.04 6.50
CA ASP A 24 17.43 16.71 6.58
C ASP A 24 16.63 16.38 5.31
N ILE A 25 15.90 17.35 4.76
CA ILE A 25 15.11 17.18 3.53
C ILE A 25 16.02 16.98 2.32
N ASP A 26 17.10 17.76 2.20
CA ASP A 26 18.06 17.62 1.11
C ASP A 26 18.77 16.26 1.15
N GLU A 27 19.15 15.80 2.35
CA GLU A 27 19.71 14.46 2.54
C GLU A 27 18.72 13.37 2.11
N TYR A 28 17.45 13.48 2.53
CA TYR A 28 16.40 12.56 2.10
C TYR A 28 16.24 12.52 0.58
N ILE A 29 16.22 13.68 -0.08
CA ILE A 29 16.10 13.78 -1.55
C ILE A 29 17.27 13.08 -2.24
N LEU A 30 18.49 13.24 -1.72
CA LEU A 30 19.68 12.59 -2.27
C LEU A 30 19.60 11.07 -2.15
N LEU A 31 19.19 10.55 -1.00
CA LEU A 31 19.01 9.11 -0.78
C LEU A 31 17.94 8.52 -1.72
N MET A 32 16.81 9.21 -1.89
CA MET A 32 15.74 8.75 -2.79
C MET A 32 16.15 8.77 -4.27
N LYS A 33 16.91 9.80 -4.69
CA LYS A 33 17.48 9.88 -6.05
C LYS A 33 18.52 8.78 -6.30
N ALA A 34 19.30 8.42 -5.29
CA ALA A 34 20.26 7.32 -5.39
C ALA A 34 19.53 5.97 -5.55
N ALA A 35 18.54 5.69 -4.71
CA ALA A 35 17.78 4.44 -4.74
C ALA A 35 17.04 4.23 -6.08
N THR A 36 16.46 5.29 -6.64
CA THR A 36 15.76 5.22 -7.94
C THR A 36 16.71 5.03 -9.12
N ARG A 37 17.97 5.45 -9.01
CA ARG A 37 19.00 5.24 -10.05
C ARG A 37 19.47 3.79 -10.14
N GLU A 38 19.35 3.03 -9.06
CA GLU A 38 19.71 1.59 -9.02
C GLU A 38 18.64 0.68 -9.62
N GLN A 39 17.41 1.19 -9.83
CA GLN A 39 16.37 0.51 -10.58
C GLN A 39 16.65 0.61 -12.09
N ALA A 40 17.58 -0.21 -12.56
CA ALA A 40 17.80 -0.40 -13.99
C ALA A 40 16.47 -0.83 -14.66
N PRO A 41 16.11 -0.24 -15.82
CA PRO A 41 14.95 -0.69 -16.55
C PRO A 41 15.11 -2.18 -16.87
N LEU A 42 14.05 -2.95 -16.61
CA LEU A 42 14.00 -4.37 -16.96
C LEU A 42 14.46 -4.56 -18.42
N PRO A 43 15.37 -5.50 -18.71
CA PRO A 43 15.89 -5.67 -20.05
C PRO A 43 14.73 -5.92 -21.01
N ALA A 44 14.63 -5.09 -22.05
CA ALA A 44 13.64 -5.28 -23.10
C ALA A 44 13.85 -6.69 -23.71
N LEU A 45 12.83 -7.53 -23.60
CA LEU A 45 12.83 -8.87 -24.20
C LEU A 45 12.97 -8.73 -25.73
N VAL A 46 14.19 -8.91 -26.22
CA VAL A 46 14.48 -8.95 -27.66
C VAL A 46 13.83 -10.22 -28.23
N ARG A 47 12.70 -10.05 -28.92
CA ARG A 47 12.05 -11.16 -29.64
C ARG A 47 12.93 -11.59 -30.82
N PRO A 48 13.46 -12.82 -30.84
CA PRO A 48 14.23 -13.28 -31.99
C PRO A 48 13.31 -13.46 -33.19
N LYS A 49 13.65 -12.83 -34.32
CA LYS A 49 13.01 -13.12 -35.61
C LYS A 49 13.48 -14.49 -36.11
N ARG A 50 12.85 -15.57 -35.64
CA ARG A 50 13.03 -16.91 -36.23
C ARG A 50 12.23 -17.01 -37.53
N ARG A 51 12.92 -17.12 -38.66
CA ARG A 51 12.32 -17.67 -39.87
C ARG A 51 12.21 -19.18 -39.69
N LEU A 52 11.01 -19.67 -39.43
CA LEU A 52 10.72 -21.09 -39.33
C LEU A 52 10.22 -21.60 -40.69
N ALA A 53 10.91 -22.62 -41.21
CA ALA A 53 10.44 -23.40 -42.35
C ALA A 53 9.12 -24.12 -41.97
N PRO A 54 8.15 -24.20 -42.90
CA PRO A 54 6.74 -24.52 -42.57
C PRO A 54 6.48 -25.96 -42.09
N TYR A 55 7.46 -26.87 -42.15
CA TYR A 55 7.23 -28.30 -41.87
C TYR A 55 7.59 -28.77 -40.45
N VAL A 56 8.08 -27.90 -39.56
CA VAL A 56 8.37 -28.23 -38.13
C VAL A 56 7.30 -27.64 -37.18
N ALA A 57 6.34 -26.87 -37.71
CA ALA A 57 5.41 -26.07 -36.92
C ALA A 57 4.25 -26.86 -36.28
N ALA A 58 3.88 -28.03 -36.78
CA ALA A 58 2.67 -28.72 -36.30
C ALA A 58 2.89 -29.49 -34.97
N GLY A 59 4.05 -30.13 -34.77
CA GLY A 59 4.30 -30.96 -33.59
C GLY A 59 4.69 -30.17 -32.32
N THR A 60 5.29 -28.99 -32.47
CA THR A 60 5.85 -28.22 -31.35
C THR A 60 4.86 -27.25 -30.71
N ILE A 61 3.83 -26.81 -31.44
CA ILE A 61 2.81 -25.90 -30.90
C ILE A 61 1.89 -26.61 -29.90
N ALA A 62 1.49 -27.87 -30.19
CA ALA A 62 0.60 -28.62 -29.29
C ALA A 62 1.27 -28.94 -27.95
N ALA A 63 2.55 -29.31 -27.96
CA ALA A 63 3.32 -29.57 -26.74
C ALA A 63 3.56 -28.28 -25.93
N GLY A 64 3.86 -27.16 -26.59
CA GLY A 64 4.09 -25.88 -25.92
C GLY A 64 2.84 -25.31 -25.26
N VAL A 65 1.67 -25.42 -25.89
CA VAL A 65 0.38 -24.97 -25.32
C VAL A 65 -0.04 -25.84 -24.13
N ALA A 66 0.19 -27.17 -24.19
CA ALA A 66 -0.09 -28.06 -23.07
C ALA A 66 0.76 -27.74 -21.83
N VAL A 67 2.05 -27.44 -22.03
CA VAL A 67 2.95 -27.03 -20.92
C VAL A 67 2.60 -25.65 -20.38
N ALA A 68 2.23 -24.69 -21.25
CA ALA A 68 1.80 -23.35 -20.82
C ALA A 68 0.46 -23.36 -20.06
N ALA A 69 -0.46 -24.27 -20.42
CA ALA A 69 -1.74 -24.45 -19.72
C ALA A 69 -1.59 -25.15 -18.35
N LEU A 70 -0.53 -25.94 -18.16
CA LEU A 70 -0.20 -26.61 -16.90
C LEU A 70 0.62 -25.73 -15.95
N LEU A 71 1.21 -24.63 -16.43
CA LEU A 71 1.91 -23.68 -15.57
C LEU A 71 0.87 -22.90 -14.76
N PRO A 72 0.90 -22.95 -13.42
CA PRO A 72 0.03 -22.12 -12.60
C PRO A 72 0.28 -20.66 -12.98
N SER A 73 -0.79 -19.92 -13.25
CA SER A 73 -0.73 -18.50 -13.57
C SER A 73 -0.11 -17.78 -12.37
N VAL A 74 1.21 -17.57 -12.42
CA VAL A 74 1.96 -16.87 -11.38
C VAL A 74 1.59 -15.41 -11.51
N ARG A 75 0.48 -15.03 -10.88
CA ARG A 75 0.13 -13.62 -10.72
C ARG A 75 1.27 -13.01 -9.90
N PRO A 76 1.90 -11.92 -10.38
CA PRO A 76 2.88 -11.22 -9.57
C PRO A 76 2.20 -10.80 -8.27
N VAL A 77 2.62 -11.43 -7.16
CA VAL A 77 2.17 -11.05 -5.81
C VAL A 77 2.78 -9.68 -5.56
N ARG A 78 1.94 -8.64 -5.60
CA ARG A 78 2.38 -7.29 -5.21
C ARG A 78 2.66 -7.31 -3.71
N PRO A 79 3.81 -6.77 -3.26
CA PRO A 79 4.12 -6.71 -1.83
C PRO A 79 3.05 -5.89 -1.09
N ALA A 80 2.66 -6.36 0.10
CA ALA A 80 1.63 -5.70 0.90
C ALA A 80 2.12 -4.35 1.45
N GLU A 81 1.33 -3.31 1.26
CA GLU A 81 1.60 -1.97 1.79
C GLU A 81 1.17 -1.92 3.26
N THR A 82 2.09 -1.56 4.16
CA THR A 82 1.79 -1.45 5.59
C THR A 82 1.18 -0.09 5.87
N VAL A 83 -0.02 -0.04 6.47
CA VAL A 83 -0.67 1.21 6.88
C VAL A 83 -1.02 1.17 8.34
N GLU A 84 -0.59 2.22 9.06
CA GLU A 84 -0.94 2.43 10.46
C GLU A 84 -2.20 3.30 10.56
N LEU A 85 -3.23 2.75 11.19
CA LEU A 85 -4.48 3.43 11.50
C LEU A 85 -4.42 3.87 12.96
N GLN A 86 -4.29 5.18 13.16
CA GLN A 86 -4.31 5.80 14.49
C GLN A 86 -5.58 6.64 14.66
N SER A 87 -6.13 6.64 15.88
CA SER A 87 -7.24 7.51 16.27
C SER A 87 -6.74 8.95 16.48
N LEU A 88 -6.27 9.62 15.44
CA LEU A 88 -5.97 11.05 15.46
C LEU A 88 -7.27 11.83 15.23
N ARG A 89 -7.57 12.82 16.07
CA ARG A 89 -8.64 13.80 15.80
C ARG A 89 -8.17 14.69 14.65
N GLY A 90 -8.39 14.25 13.43
CA GLY A 90 -8.05 14.97 12.21
C GLY A 90 -8.86 14.46 11.04
N VAL A 91 -9.11 15.34 10.07
CA VAL A 91 -9.83 15.03 8.81
C VAL A 91 -8.95 14.20 7.85
N GLU A 92 -7.70 13.93 8.23
CA GLU A 92 -6.73 13.24 7.39
C GLU A 92 -6.97 11.73 7.40
N MET A 93 -7.49 11.22 6.29
CA MET A 93 -7.67 9.79 6.06
C MET A 93 -6.35 9.22 5.53
N PRO A 94 -5.79 8.16 6.14
CA PRO A 94 -4.64 7.45 5.59
C PRO A 94 -4.91 7.02 4.15
N ARG A 95 -3.95 7.27 3.26
CA ARG A 95 -4.03 6.88 1.84
C ARG A 95 -3.24 5.61 1.56
N ILE A 96 -3.81 4.72 0.76
CA ILE A 96 -3.15 3.56 0.16
C ILE A 96 -3.24 3.60 -1.35
N HIS A 97 -2.31 2.93 -2.01
CA HIS A 97 -2.40 2.72 -3.45
C HIS A 97 -3.54 1.76 -3.80
N ALA A 98 -4.31 2.12 -4.82
CA ALA A 98 -5.31 1.22 -5.37
C ALA A 98 -4.70 -0.10 -5.89
N ASP A 99 -5.48 -1.17 -5.76
CA ASP A 99 -5.17 -2.53 -6.19
C ASP A 99 -3.94 -3.18 -5.49
N HIS A 100 -3.52 -2.66 -4.34
CA HIS A 100 -2.47 -3.24 -3.50
C HIS A 100 -3.06 -3.96 -2.28
N PRO A 101 -2.51 -5.12 -1.88
CA PRO A 101 -2.83 -5.72 -0.58
C PRO A 101 -2.40 -4.75 0.54
N ALA A 102 -3.26 -4.54 1.52
CA ALA A 102 -2.95 -3.69 2.67
C ALA A 102 -2.70 -4.54 3.94
N ASP A 103 -1.63 -4.25 4.67
CA ASP A 103 -1.41 -4.73 6.04
C ASP A 103 -1.87 -3.63 6.99
N LEU A 104 -3.13 -3.70 7.44
CA LEU A 104 -3.73 -2.68 8.29
C LEU A 104 -3.31 -2.92 9.74
N ARG A 105 -2.63 -1.94 10.34
CA ARG A 105 -2.20 -1.96 11.74
C ARG A 105 -2.97 -0.92 12.51
N ILE A 106 -3.91 -1.38 13.34
CA ILE A 106 -4.74 -0.51 14.16
C ILE A 106 -4.07 -0.39 15.53
N THR A 107 -3.58 0.80 15.86
CA THR A 107 -3.03 1.09 17.19
C THR A 107 -4.13 1.70 18.05
N VAL A 108 -4.56 0.99 19.11
CA VAL A 108 -5.53 1.55 20.05
C VAL A 108 -5.08 1.30 21.50
N PRO A 109 -4.72 2.36 22.24
CA PRO A 109 -4.07 2.22 23.55
C PRO A 109 -4.99 1.65 24.64
N ASP A 110 -6.31 1.81 24.50
CA ASP A 110 -7.29 1.51 25.55
C ASP A 110 -8.03 0.17 25.38
N LEU A 111 -7.64 -0.65 24.40
CA LEU A 111 -8.29 -1.94 24.14
C LEU A 111 -7.57 -3.09 24.90
N PRO A 112 -8.32 -3.95 25.63
CA PRO A 112 -7.74 -5.12 26.28
C PRO A 112 -7.22 -6.14 25.27
N ASP A 113 -6.30 -7.00 25.69
CA ASP A 113 -5.82 -8.13 24.88
C ASP A 113 -6.95 -9.19 24.78
N ALA A 114 -7.80 -9.06 23.76
CA ALA A 114 -8.99 -9.86 23.53
C ALA A 114 -9.18 -10.12 22.01
N PRO A 115 -10.02 -11.10 21.62
CA PRO A 115 -10.41 -11.26 20.23
C PRO A 115 -11.40 -10.17 19.80
N TYR A 116 -11.18 -9.62 18.61
CA TYR A 116 -12.02 -8.62 17.98
C TYR A 116 -12.46 -9.06 16.59
N ARG A 117 -13.62 -8.56 16.16
CA ARG A 117 -14.05 -8.66 14.77
C ARG A 117 -13.71 -7.36 14.07
N VAL A 118 -13.08 -7.43 12.92
CA VAL A 118 -12.78 -6.27 12.08
C VAL A 118 -13.52 -6.41 10.77
N GLU A 119 -14.16 -5.34 10.33
CA GLU A 119 -14.80 -5.24 9.02
C GLU A 119 -14.21 -4.06 8.27
N VAL A 120 -14.00 -4.22 6.96
CA VAL A 120 -13.73 -3.12 6.04
C VAL A 120 -14.98 -2.98 5.18
N VAL A 121 -15.56 -1.78 5.19
CA VAL A 121 -16.73 -1.43 4.37
C VAL A 121 -16.35 -0.32 3.38
N ASP A 122 -16.97 -0.34 2.21
CA ASP A 122 -16.82 0.75 1.23
C ASP A 122 -17.66 1.98 1.61
N GLY A 123 -17.53 3.06 0.84
CA GLY A 123 -18.29 4.30 1.04
C GLY A 123 -19.82 4.16 0.91
N SER A 124 -20.33 3.05 0.35
CA SER A 124 -21.76 2.73 0.33
C SER A 124 -22.21 1.90 1.53
N GLY A 125 -21.28 1.50 2.40
CA GLY A 125 -21.53 0.63 3.55
C GLY A 125 -21.48 -0.87 3.22
N GLY A 126 -21.09 -1.24 2.00
CA GLY A 126 -20.92 -2.63 1.58
C GLY A 126 -19.69 -3.26 2.21
N THR A 127 -19.82 -4.41 2.86
CA THR A 127 -18.68 -5.12 3.44
C THR A 127 -17.80 -5.70 2.34
N VAL A 128 -16.58 -5.18 2.21
CA VAL A 128 -15.58 -5.68 1.27
C VAL A 128 -14.66 -6.73 1.90
N TRP A 129 -14.53 -6.69 3.23
CA TRP A 129 -13.76 -7.67 3.99
C TRP A 129 -14.25 -7.78 5.43
N SER A 130 -14.13 -8.97 6.02
CA SER A 130 -14.39 -9.22 7.43
C SER A 130 -13.44 -10.31 7.95
N GLY A 131 -12.93 -10.14 9.16
CA GLY A 131 -12.05 -11.11 9.80
C GLY A 131 -11.99 -10.96 11.31
N ARG A 132 -11.34 -11.93 11.95
CA ARG A 132 -11.05 -11.90 13.39
C ARG A 132 -9.58 -11.53 13.59
N ALA A 133 -9.32 -10.67 14.55
CA ALA A 133 -7.96 -10.27 14.92
C ALA A 133 -7.84 -10.22 16.44
N VAL A 134 -6.66 -10.56 16.95
CA VAL A 134 -6.36 -10.50 18.38
C VAL A 134 -5.48 -9.29 18.61
N ALA A 135 -5.80 -8.48 19.61
CA ALA A 135 -4.88 -7.43 20.04
C ALA A 135 -3.64 -8.07 20.68
N SER A 136 -2.47 -7.70 20.19
CA SER A 136 -1.18 -8.11 20.74
C SER A 136 -0.37 -6.88 21.08
N GLY A 137 -0.22 -6.60 22.39
CA GLY A 137 0.55 -5.44 22.85
C GLY A 137 -0.04 -4.10 22.39
N ARG A 138 -1.38 -3.97 22.48
CA ARG A 138 -2.17 -2.78 22.09
C ARG A 138 -2.22 -2.47 20.58
N ARG A 139 -1.85 -3.44 19.74
CA ARG A 139 -1.96 -3.35 18.28
C ARG A 139 -2.79 -4.49 17.73
N ILE A 140 -3.66 -4.18 16.78
CA ILE A 140 -4.41 -5.18 16.01
C ILE A 140 -3.83 -5.17 14.60
N ARG A 141 -3.30 -6.32 14.17
CA ARG A 141 -2.81 -6.51 12.80
C ARG A 141 -3.87 -7.24 12.00
N VAL A 142 -4.29 -6.65 10.90
CA VAL A 142 -5.23 -7.24 9.96
C VAL A 142 -4.46 -7.52 8.68
N LEU A 143 -4.11 -8.79 8.48
CA LEU A 143 -3.56 -9.24 7.22
C LEU A 143 -4.69 -9.40 6.19
N GLU A 144 -4.50 -8.72 5.05
CA GLU A 144 -5.17 -8.97 3.77
C GLU A 144 -6.67 -8.65 3.67
N PRO A 145 -7.07 -7.37 3.60
CA PRO A 145 -8.09 -7.02 2.63
C PRO A 145 -7.54 -7.39 1.24
N LYS A 146 -8.29 -8.17 0.45
CA LYS A 146 -8.04 -8.28 -0.99
C LYS A 146 -7.86 -6.85 -1.54
N ALA A 147 -6.91 -6.69 -2.46
CA ALA A 147 -6.61 -5.46 -3.19
C ALA A 147 -7.82 -4.49 -3.24
N LEU A 148 -7.75 -3.41 -2.46
CA LEU A 148 -8.83 -2.44 -2.35
C LEU A 148 -8.84 -1.59 -3.62
N ARG A 149 -10.03 -1.38 -4.19
CA ARG A 149 -10.17 -0.54 -5.38
C ARG A 149 -10.05 0.92 -4.96
N ALA A 150 -9.80 1.82 -5.91
CA ALA A 150 -9.84 3.25 -5.60
C ALA A 150 -11.21 3.65 -5.00
N GLY A 151 -11.19 4.37 -3.89
CA GLY A 151 -12.38 4.81 -3.16
C GLY A 151 -12.16 5.02 -1.67
N THR A 152 -13.21 5.44 -1.00
CA THR A 152 -13.26 5.63 0.46
C THR A 152 -13.73 4.35 1.15
N TYR A 153 -13.06 4.01 2.24
CA TYR A 153 -13.35 2.84 3.06
C TYR A 153 -13.42 3.20 4.54
N TRP A 154 -14.17 2.41 5.29
CA TRP A 154 -14.24 2.49 6.75
C TRP A 154 -13.85 1.15 7.36
N VAL A 155 -12.91 1.19 8.29
CA VAL A 155 -12.46 0.03 9.06
C VAL A 155 -13.17 0.06 10.41
N ARG A 156 -14.07 -0.89 10.63
CA ARG A 156 -14.88 -1.02 11.84
C ARG A 156 -14.32 -2.10 12.74
N LEU A 157 -14.13 -1.76 14.00
CA LEU A 157 -13.67 -2.67 15.04
C LEU A 157 -14.83 -2.98 15.98
N TYR A 158 -15.15 -4.26 16.13
CA TYR A 158 -16.19 -4.74 17.02
C TYR A 158 -15.62 -5.62 18.14
N SER A 159 -16.28 -5.60 19.29
CA SER A 159 -16.06 -6.58 20.36
C SER A 159 -16.48 -7.98 19.92
N GLU A 160 -16.04 -9.00 20.64
CA GLU A 160 -16.50 -10.38 20.43
C GLU A 160 -18.04 -10.51 20.55
N LYS A 161 -18.66 -9.66 21.39
CA LYS A 161 -20.12 -9.59 21.57
C LYS A 161 -20.84 -8.86 20.43
N GLY A 162 -20.11 -8.28 19.48
CA GLY A 162 -20.65 -7.58 18.31
C GLY A 162 -20.91 -6.09 18.51
N GLU A 163 -20.44 -5.50 19.60
CA GLU A 163 -20.56 -4.06 19.85
C GLU A 163 -19.51 -3.30 19.03
N LEU A 164 -19.90 -2.23 18.33
CA LEU A 164 -18.96 -1.36 17.60
C LEU A 164 -18.12 -0.54 18.59
N LEU A 165 -16.80 -0.72 18.56
CA LEU A 165 -15.86 -0.07 19.48
C LEU A 165 -15.21 1.16 18.86
N ARG A 166 -14.81 1.07 17.59
CA ARG A 166 -14.11 2.12 16.84
C ARG A 166 -14.41 2.01 15.36
N GLU A 167 -14.34 3.15 14.66
CA GLU A 167 -14.36 3.24 13.21
C GLU A 167 -13.21 4.14 12.76
N PHE A 168 -12.52 3.74 11.69
CA PHE A 168 -11.38 4.46 11.11
C PHE A 168 -11.62 4.68 9.62
N GLY A 169 -11.34 5.88 9.14
CA GLY A 169 -11.38 6.18 7.70
C GLY A 169 -10.12 5.68 6.99
N LEU A 170 -10.26 5.25 5.74
CA LEU A 170 -9.17 4.88 4.83
C LEU A 170 -9.51 5.35 3.41
N GLU A 171 -8.56 5.95 2.71
CA GLU A 171 -8.68 6.32 1.30
C GLU A 171 -7.77 5.43 0.45
N SER A 172 -8.29 4.91 -0.67
CA SER A 172 -7.52 4.20 -1.68
C SER A 172 -7.53 5.00 -2.97
N SER A 173 -6.36 5.35 -3.52
CA SER A 173 -6.22 6.19 -4.72
C SER A 173 -5.19 5.66 -5.69
#